data_AF-A0A2E6KT67-F1
#
_entry.id   AF-A0A2E6KT67-F1
#
_cell.length_a   1.000
_cell.length_b   1.000
_cell.length_c   1.000
_cell.angle_alpha   90.00
_cell.angle_beta   90.00
_cell.angle_gamma   90.00
#
_symmetry.space_group_name_H-M   'P 1'
#
loop_
_entity.id
_entity.type
_entity.pdbx_description
1 polymer ?
#
loop_
_entity_poly.entity_id
_entity_poly.type
_entity_poly.pdbx_seq_one_letter_code
_entity_poly.pdbx_strand_id
1 'polypeptide(L)'
;MRKKNTILYILSLLTFMINESLYSQETLNPNQTKKIIREYHSFYKRNNIPKKRNSFSITLIQNFSLNNNLPNIENHNGLTINKGFTNDFSYLINLNLENVNFTIQPNMLAFLDLYDNKQIPTKSGPFSVLNDVKQSYNIQDFSNLGFKINLFGASAGYGNWNQWWGPGIHNSLVLSNNSKGFYHYYISTNGYKELYKNFLYKVKFFTSEGMRNNLGSKYYLSSSFFDFKI
;
A
#
# COMPACT_ATOMS: atom_id res chain seq x y z
N MET A 1 -5.56 52.84 -4.21
CA MET A 1 -5.39 51.97 -3.01
C MET A 1 -6.30 50.72 -2.97
N ARG A 2 -6.88 50.22 -4.08
CA ARG A 2 -7.84 49.09 -4.07
C ARG A 2 -7.31 47.71 -4.50
N LYS A 3 -6.09 47.60 -5.07
CA LYS A 3 -5.53 46.33 -5.57
C LYS A 3 -4.78 45.48 -4.53
N LYS A 4 -4.30 46.08 -3.43
CA LYS A 4 -3.57 45.33 -2.38
C LYS A 4 -4.48 44.41 -1.55
N ASN A 5 -5.74 44.80 -1.38
CA ASN A 5 -6.68 44.03 -0.55
C ASN A 5 -7.24 42.79 -1.25
N THR A 6 -7.30 42.78 -2.59
CA THR A 6 -7.75 41.61 -3.37
C THR A 6 -6.72 40.48 -3.36
N ILE A 7 -5.44 40.81 -3.38
CA ILE A 7 -4.34 39.83 -3.29
C ILE A 7 -4.32 39.20 -1.89
N LEU A 8 -4.55 39.98 -0.82
CA LEU A 8 -4.68 39.43 0.53
C LEU A 8 -5.90 38.51 0.67
N TYR A 9 -7.00 38.79 -0.03
CA TYR A 9 -8.21 37.95 -0.01
C TYR A 9 -8.02 36.63 -0.78
N ILE A 10 -7.29 36.66 -1.89
CA ILE A 10 -6.93 35.45 -2.65
C ILE A 10 -5.92 34.59 -1.86
N LEU A 11 -4.99 35.22 -1.15
CA LEU A 11 -4.06 34.54 -0.23
C LEU A 11 -4.75 34.00 1.03
N SER A 12 -5.78 34.68 1.55
CA SER A 12 -6.56 34.18 2.70
C SER A 12 -7.53 33.05 2.32
N LEU A 13 -7.98 32.98 1.08
CA LEU A 13 -8.73 31.81 0.54
C LEU A 13 -7.84 30.58 0.33
N LEU A 14 -6.52 30.75 0.34
CA LEU A 14 -5.50 29.70 0.38
C LEU A 14 -5.12 29.30 1.82
N THR A 15 -6.00 29.59 2.80
CA THR A 15 -5.91 28.97 4.12
C THR A 15 -6.31 27.49 3.98
N PHE A 16 -5.29 26.63 3.94
CA PHE A 16 -5.43 25.21 4.15
C PHE A 16 -6.21 24.98 5.44
N MET A 17 -7.48 24.58 5.33
CA MET A 17 -8.21 23.95 6.42
C MET A 17 -7.54 22.60 6.68
N ILE A 18 -6.48 22.60 7.49
CA ILE A 18 -5.91 21.38 8.05
C ILE A 18 -6.90 20.95 9.13
N ASN A 19 -7.92 20.18 8.73
CA ASN A 19 -8.64 19.35 9.66
C ASN A 19 -7.64 18.30 10.17
N GLU A 20 -6.95 18.60 11.28
CA GLU A 20 -6.17 17.60 12.00
C GLU A 20 -7.13 16.60 12.62
N SER A 21 -7.54 15.66 11.79
CA SER A 21 -8.15 14.43 12.25
C SER A 21 -7.00 13.44 12.44
N LEU A 22 -6.77 13.04 13.69
CA LEU A 22 -5.79 12.01 14.03
C LEU A 22 -6.30 10.67 13.51
N TYR A 23 -5.88 10.37 12.29
CA TYR A 23 -6.13 9.09 11.64
C TYR A 23 -5.05 8.10 12.05
N SER A 24 -5.44 6.88 12.41
CA SER A 24 -4.51 5.74 12.49
C SER A 24 -3.75 5.62 11.15
N GLN A 25 -2.51 5.14 11.15
CA GLN A 25 -1.74 4.94 9.91
C GLN A 25 -2.49 4.00 8.92
N GLU A 26 -3.37 3.15 9.42
CA GLU A 26 -4.29 2.31 8.63
C GLU A 26 -5.28 3.12 7.78
N THR A 27 -5.72 4.29 8.27
CA THR A 27 -6.56 5.25 7.54
C THR A 27 -5.78 6.17 6.59
N LEU A 28 -4.44 6.23 6.75
CA LEU A 28 -3.54 7.05 5.92
C LEU A 28 -2.97 6.30 4.70
N ASN A 29 -3.25 5.01 4.55
CA ASN A 29 -2.96 4.25 3.33
C ASN A 29 -4.27 4.00 2.55
N PRO A 30 -4.85 5.01 1.88
CA PRO A 30 -6.12 4.91 1.17
C PRO A 30 -6.01 4.11 -0.13
N ASN A 31 -4.92 3.36 -0.35
CA ASN A 31 -4.69 2.64 -1.58
C ASN A 31 -5.87 1.69 -1.84
N GLN A 32 -6.58 1.92 -2.94
CA GLN A 32 -7.79 1.17 -3.29
C GLN A 32 -7.53 -0.33 -3.38
N THR A 33 -6.28 -0.75 -3.61
CA THR A 33 -5.89 -2.15 -3.65
C THR A 33 -6.10 -2.87 -2.31
N LYS A 34 -6.00 -2.15 -1.18
CA LYS A 34 -6.32 -2.68 0.16
C LYS A 34 -7.79 -3.08 0.30
N LYS A 35 -8.71 -2.42 -0.44
CA LYS A 35 -10.13 -2.80 -0.54
C LYS A 35 -10.28 -4.16 -1.25
N ILE A 36 -9.48 -4.40 -2.28
CA ILE A 36 -9.57 -5.61 -3.12
C ILE A 36 -9.21 -6.86 -2.30
N ILE A 37 -8.13 -6.79 -1.53
CA ILE A 37 -7.68 -7.90 -0.68
C ILE A 37 -8.39 -7.96 0.69
N ARG A 38 -9.30 -7.01 0.98
CA ARG A 38 -10.11 -6.94 2.21
C ARG A 38 -9.27 -7.03 3.49
N GLU A 39 -8.19 -6.26 3.53
CA GLU A 39 -7.23 -6.24 4.63
C GLU A 39 -7.86 -5.73 5.93
N TYR A 40 -8.53 -4.58 5.89
CA TYR A 40 -9.13 -3.95 7.07
C TYR A 40 -10.60 -4.29 7.23
N HIS A 41 -10.93 -5.28 8.05
CA HIS A 41 -12.30 -5.75 8.17
C HIS A 41 -13.22 -4.85 9.02
N SER A 42 -12.65 -4.02 9.90
CA SER A 42 -13.38 -3.07 10.77
C SER A 42 -14.02 -1.93 9.99
N PHE A 43 -13.33 -1.37 8.99
CA PHE A 43 -13.82 -0.20 8.23
C PHE A 43 -14.90 -0.52 7.19
N TYR A 44 -14.93 -1.74 6.65
CA TYR A 44 -15.93 -2.14 5.63
C TYR A 44 -17.18 -2.79 6.23
N LYS A 45 -17.28 -2.87 7.57
CA LYS A 45 -18.48 -3.34 8.27
C LYS A 45 -19.41 -2.16 8.60
N ARG A 46 -20.20 -1.76 7.60
CA ARG A 46 -21.58 -1.23 7.69
C ARG A 46 -21.81 -0.43 6.43
N ASN A 47 -22.38 -1.08 5.43
CA ASN A 47 -23.45 -0.56 4.59
C ASN A 47 -23.76 -1.67 3.60
N ASN A 48 -25.04 -1.95 3.40
CA ASN A 48 -25.51 -2.83 2.33
C ASN A 48 -24.89 -2.35 1.01
N ILE A 49 -23.82 -3.00 0.57
CA ILE A 49 -23.13 -2.63 -0.66
C ILE A 49 -24.13 -2.96 -1.77
N PRO A 50 -24.68 -1.95 -2.49
CA PRO A 50 -25.56 -2.22 -3.61
C PRO A 50 -24.81 -3.11 -4.61
N LYS A 51 -25.52 -4.01 -5.31
CA LYS A 51 -24.97 -4.92 -6.33
C LYS A 51 -23.81 -4.24 -7.07
N LYS A 52 -22.61 -4.82 -6.94
CA LYS A 52 -21.36 -4.34 -7.57
C LYS A 52 -21.63 -4.05 -9.05
N ARG A 53 -21.71 -2.78 -9.43
CA ARG A 53 -21.63 -2.39 -10.83
C ARG A 53 -20.18 -2.58 -11.28
N ASN A 54 -20.01 -3.09 -12.49
CA ASN A 54 -18.71 -3.06 -13.16
C ASN A 54 -18.17 -1.62 -13.08
N SER A 55 -17.00 -1.46 -12.49
CA SER A 55 -16.38 -0.14 -12.32
C SER A 55 -14.95 -0.18 -12.81
N PHE A 56 -14.60 0.89 -13.51
CA PHE A 56 -13.26 1.18 -13.96
C PHE A 56 -12.87 2.52 -13.36
N SER A 57 -11.68 2.62 -12.80
CA SER A 57 -11.15 3.86 -12.27
C SER A 57 -9.67 3.98 -12.54
N ILE A 58 -9.26 5.19 -12.92
CA ILE A 58 -7.86 5.60 -12.96
C ILE A 58 -7.69 6.62 -11.84
N THR A 59 -6.76 6.36 -10.94
CA THR A 59 -6.42 7.26 -9.82
C THR A 59 -5.04 7.80 -10.04
N LEU A 60 -4.93 9.12 -10.06
CA LEU A 60 -3.66 9.83 -10.02
C LEU A 60 -3.15 9.87 -8.60
N ILE A 61 -1.90 9.47 -8.39
CA ILE A 61 -1.24 9.52 -7.09
C ILE A 61 -0.01 10.39 -7.25
N GLN A 62 0.05 11.49 -6.51
CA GLN A 62 1.18 12.39 -6.47
C GLN A 62 1.59 12.62 -5.01
N ASN A 63 2.86 12.40 -4.72
CA ASN A 63 3.42 12.59 -3.39
C ASN A 63 4.50 13.66 -3.44
N PHE A 64 4.39 14.65 -2.55
CA PHE A 64 5.43 15.63 -2.31
C PHE A 64 6.08 15.33 -0.97
N SER A 65 7.41 15.33 -0.93
CA SER A 65 8.12 15.15 0.33
C SER A 65 9.28 16.14 0.46
N LEU A 66 9.57 16.49 1.71
CA LEU A 66 10.70 17.31 2.12
C LEU A 66 11.40 16.59 3.27
N ASN A 67 12.64 16.18 3.06
CA ASN A 67 13.42 15.46 4.06
C ASN A 67 14.82 16.06 4.19
N ASN A 68 15.22 16.47 5.38
CA ASN A 68 16.58 16.98 5.61
C ASN A 68 17.53 15.93 6.21
N ASN A 69 17.04 14.71 6.48
CA ASN A 69 17.80 13.61 7.04
C ASN A 69 18.25 12.62 5.94
N LEU A 70 18.83 11.47 6.32
CA LEU A 70 19.04 10.35 5.41
C LEU A 70 17.72 9.91 4.75
N PRO A 71 17.78 9.27 3.57
CA PRO A 71 16.60 8.66 2.96
C PRO A 71 15.88 7.76 3.96
N ASN A 72 14.58 7.55 3.82
CA ASN A 72 13.86 6.61 4.68
C ASN A 72 12.82 5.85 3.86
N ILE A 73 12.76 4.53 4.04
CA ILE A 73 11.66 3.71 3.53
C ILE A 73 10.48 3.84 4.51
N GLU A 74 9.39 4.37 4.00
CA GLU A 74 8.15 4.49 4.75
C GLU A 74 7.33 3.20 4.73
N ASN A 75 6.44 3.09 5.71
CA ASN A 75 5.42 2.05 5.84
C ASN A 75 4.30 2.21 4.81
N HIS A 76 4.69 2.42 3.55
CA HIS A 76 3.79 2.77 2.47
C HIS A 76 4.22 2.10 1.17
N ASN A 77 4.34 0.77 1.21
CA ASN A 77 4.61 -0.05 0.02
C ASN A 77 5.97 0.20 -0.63
N GLY A 78 6.98 0.36 0.21
CA GLY A 78 8.34 0.65 -0.25
C GLY A 78 8.49 2.06 -0.84
N LEU A 79 7.61 2.99 -0.47
CA LEU A 79 7.83 4.41 -0.73
C LEU A 79 9.12 4.83 -0.03
N THR A 80 10.13 5.25 -0.80
CA THR A 80 11.37 5.79 -0.25
C THR A 80 11.34 7.30 -0.37
N ILE A 81 11.45 7.98 0.77
CA ILE A 81 11.60 9.43 0.86
C ILE A 81 13.09 9.74 0.80
N ASN A 82 13.57 10.31 -0.31
CA ASN A 82 14.95 10.73 -0.45
C ASN A 82 15.22 12.02 0.34
N LYS A 83 16.49 12.29 0.65
CA LYS A 83 16.91 13.58 1.21
C LYS A 83 16.67 14.67 0.17
N GLY A 84 16.08 15.79 0.58
CA GLY A 84 15.76 16.93 -0.26
C GLY A 84 14.26 17.06 -0.50
N PHE A 85 13.92 17.71 -1.61
CA PHE A 85 12.55 17.78 -2.12
C PHE A 85 12.33 16.65 -3.12
N THR A 86 11.24 15.91 -2.94
CA THR A 86 10.79 14.90 -3.91
C THR A 86 9.39 15.21 -4.40
N ASN A 87 9.15 14.93 -5.67
CA ASN A 87 7.83 14.93 -6.28
C ASN A 87 7.72 13.62 -7.06
N ASP A 88 6.92 12.69 -6.53
CA ASP A 88 6.73 11.34 -7.05
C ASP A 88 5.32 11.20 -7.59
N PHE A 89 5.18 10.46 -8.69
CA PHE A 89 3.90 10.37 -9.37
C PHE A 89 3.60 8.96 -9.89
N SER A 90 2.34 8.54 -9.86
CA SER A 90 1.92 7.24 -10.40
C SER A 90 0.43 7.23 -10.76
N TYR A 91 0.05 6.21 -11.54
CA TYR A 91 -1.34 5.95 -11.91
C TYR A 91 -1.74 4.59 -11.40
N LEU A 92 -2.78 4.53 -10.57
CA LEU A 92 -3.43 3.28 -10.21
C LEU A 92 -4.63 3.06 -11.13
N ILE A 93 -4.57 2.04 -11.97
CA ILE A 93 -5.70 1.57 -12.76
C ILE A 93 -6.35 0.42 -12.01
N ASN A 94 -7.68 0.49 -11.84
CA ASN A 94 -8.46 -0.49 -11.12
C ASN A 94 -9.70 -0.86 -11.94
N LEU A 95 -9.87 -2.16 -12.17
CA LEU A 95 -11.02 -2.75 -12.85
C LEU A 95 -11.72 -3.71 -11.89
N ASN A 96 -12.97 -3.43 -11.54
CA ASN A 96 -13.79 -4.27 -10.70
C ASN A 96 -15.00 -4.74 -11.49
N LEU A 97 -14.95 -6.00 -11.92
CA LEU A 97 -16.08 -6.72 -12.47
C LEU A 97 -16.77 -7.52 -11.34
N GLU A 98 -17.89 -8.16 -11.66
CA GLU A 98 -18.66 -8.98 -10.71
C GLU A 98 -17.78 -10.02 -9.99
N ASN A 99 -17.07 -10.84 -10.76
CA ASN A 99 -16.24 -11.93 -10.25
C ASN A 99 -14.75 -11.71 -10.41
N VAL A 100 -14.32 -10.61 -11.00
CA VAL A 100 -12.90 -10.33 -11.28
C VAL A 100 -12.52 -8.94 -10.78
N ASN A 101 -11.36 -8.83 -10.14
CA ASN A 101 -10.74 -7.57 -9.79
C ASN A 101 -9.32 -7.55 -10.35
N PHE A 102 -8.93 -6.45 -10.97
CA PHE A 102 -7.59 -6.26 -11.52
C PHE A 102 -7.06 -4.89 -11.12
N THR A 103 -5.80 -4.83 -10.71
CA THR A 103 -5.09 -3.57 -10.45
C THR A 103 -3.72 -3.57 -11.05
N ILE A 104 -3.31 -2.39 -11.50
CA ILE A 104 -1.96 -2.12 -11.95
C ILE A 104 -1.56 -0.68 -11.56
N GLN A 105 -0.36 -0.55 -11.02
CA GLN A 105 0.28 0.69 -10.66
C GLN A 105 1.77 0.51 -10.99
N PRO A 106 2.31 1.21 -12.00
CA PRO A 106 3.74 1.20 -12.25
C PRO A 106 4.47 1.78 -11.03
N ASN A 107 5.76 1.47 -10.88
CA ASN A 107 6.58 2.20 -9.93
C ASN A 107 6.58 3.69 -10.26
N MET A 108 6.78 4.51 -9.23
CA MET A 108 6.68 5.98 -9.27
C MET A 108 7.43 6.53 -10.49
N LEU A 109 6.65 7.01 -11.45
CA LEU A 109 7.09 7.66 -12.67
C LEU A 109 7.31 9.13 -12.33
N ALA A 110 8.45 9.68 -12.78
CA ALA A 110 8.91 11.04 -12.53
C ALA A 110 9.31 11.30 -11.08
N PHE A 111 10.61 11.51 -10.91
CA PHE A 111 11.24 12.01 -9.70
C PHE A 111 12.12 13.19 -10.13
N LEU A 112 11.91 14.35 -9.53
CA LEU A 112 12.88 15.42 -9.56
C LEU A 112 13.63 15.38 -8.23
N ASP A 113 14.72 14.62 -8.16
CA ASP A 113 15.70 14.84 -7.09
C ASP A 113 16.33 16.19 -7.34
N LEU A 114 16.19 17.10 -6.39
CA LEU A 114 16.99 18.32 -6.42
C LEU A 114 18.29 18.16 -5.61
N TYR A 115 18.61 16.96 -5.11
CA TYR A 115 19.72 16.75 -4.18
C TYR A 115 20.77 15.71 -4.63
N ASP A 116 22.04 15.95 -4.24
CA ASP A 116 23.20 15.12 -4.63
C ASP A 116 23.39 13.91 -3.69
N ASN A 117 23.61 12.75 -4.30
CA ASN A 117 23.66 11.41 -3.69
C ASN A 117 24.98 11.11 -2.94
N LYS A 118 25.97 11.99 -3.00
CA LYS A 118 27.32 11.75 -2.45
C LYS A 118 27.40 11.77 -0.91
N GLN A 119 26.30 12.00 -0.21
CA GLN A 119 26.28 12.19 1.25
C GLN A 119 25.75 10.98 2.05
N ILE A 120 25.35 9.87 1.42
CA ILE A 120 24.88 8.70 2.17
C ILE A 120 26.12 7.98 2.75
N PRO A 121 26.27 7.89 4.08
CA PRO A 121 27.43 7.26 4.70
C PRO A 121 27.44 5.75 4.44
N THR A 122 28.62 5.19 4.21
CA THR A 122 28.78 3.74 4.16
C THR A 122 28.59 3.16 5.57
N LYS A 123 27.70 2.17 5.68
CA LYS A 123 27.38 1.51 6.96
C LYS A 123 27.97 0.11 6.96
N SER A 124 28.59 -0.28 8.08
CA SER A 124 29.16 -1.60 8.28
C SER A 124 28.46 -2.36 9.42
N GLY A 125 28.58 -3.68 9.39
CA GLY A 125 28.02 -4.55 10.44
C GLY A 125 26.49 -4.46 10.54
N PRO A 126 25.92 -4.44 11.76
CA PRO A 126 24.48 -4.56 11.97
C PRO A 126 23.68 -3.37 11.43
N PHE A 127 24.31 -2.21 11.21
CA PHE A 127 23.65 -1.01 10.69
C PHE A 127 23.57 -0.95 9.17
N SER A 128 24.10 -1.95 8.46
CA SER A 128 24.05 -2.03 6.99
C SER A 128 22.66 -2.33 6.40
N VAL A 129 21.70 -2.73 7.25
CA VAL A 129 20.35 -3.17 6.86
C VAL A 129 19.23 -2.27 7.40
N LEU A 130 19.57 -1.05 7.80
CA LEU A 130 18.59 -0.05 8.23
C LEU A 130 17.75 0.46 7.05
N ASN A 131 16.59 1.05 7.35
CA ASN A 131 15.62 1.53 6.36
C ASN A 131 16.06 2.80 5.61
N ASP A 132 17.21 3.36 5.97
CA ASP A 132 17.77 4.58 5.42
C ASP A 132 18.73 4.32 4.26
N VAL A 133 18.24 3.53 3.32
CA VAL A 133 18.89 3.14 2.08
C VAL A 133 18.18 3.78 0.90
N LYS A 134 18.95 4.15 -0.12
CA LYS A 134 18.38 4.59 -1.39
C LYS A 134 17.78 3.40 -2.11
N GLN A 135 16.51 3.48 -2.48
CA GLN A 135 15.91 2.49 -3.36
C GLN A 135 16.12 2.88 -4.82
N SER A 136 16.68 1.96 -5.61
CA SER A 136 16.66 2.10 -7.06
C SER A 136 15.29 1.72 -7.58
N TYR A 137 14.66 2.62 -8.33
CA TYR A 137 13.37 2.37 -8.97
C TYR A 137 13.64 1.93 -10.40
N ASN A 138 13.37 0.66 -10.70
CA ASN A 138 13.26 0.22 -12.08
C ASN A 138 11.86 0.58 -12.58
N ILE A 139 11.80 1.28 -13.72
CA ILE A 139 10.54 1.70 -14.37
C ILE A 139 9.72 0.47 -14.83
N GLN A 140 10.39 -0.66 -15.03
CA GLN A 140 9.74 -1.93 -15.43
C GLN A 140 9.06 -2.66 -14.26
N ASP A 141 9.31 -2.25 -13.02
CA ASP A 141 8.72 -2.88 -11.84
C ASP A 141 7.38 -2.20 -11.47
N PHE A 142 6.41 -2.99 -11.01
CA PHE A 142 5.10 -2.50 -10.59
C PHE A 142 5.04 -2.33 -9.07
N SER A 143 4.65 -1.14 -8.60
CA SER A 143 4.37 -0.90 -7.17
C SER A 143 3.11 -1.65 -6.75
N ASN A 144 2.20 -1.87 -7.69
CA ASN A 144 1.05 -2.72 -7.52
C ASN A 144 0.70 -3.44 -8.83
N LEU A 145 0.50 -4.74 -8.77
CA LEU A 145 -0.04 -5.52 -9.85
C LEU A 145 -0.78 -6.70 -9.23
N GLY A 146 -1.99 -6.98 -9.69
CA GLY A 146 -2.62 -8.23 -9.35
C GLY A 146 -3.98 -8.43 -9.96
N PHE A 147 -4.39 -9.70 -9.98
CA PHE A 147 -5.72 -10.13 -10.38
C PHE A 147 -6.33 -11.03 -9.31
N LYS A 148 -7.62 -10.87 -9.07
CA LYS A 148 -8.39 -11.62 -8.09
C LYS A 148 -9.66 -12.10 -8.76
N ILE A 149 -10.01 -13.36 -8.49
CA ILE A 149 -11.26 -13.96 -8.91
C ILE A 149 -12.07 -14.32 -7.66
N ASN A 150 -13.37 -14.05 -7.68
CA ASN A 150 -14.32 -14.44 -6.65
C ASN A 150 -15.21 -15.57 -7.20
N LEU A 151 -15.24 -16.72 -6.52
CA LEU A 151 -16.02 -17.89 -6.92
C LEU A 151 -16.65 -18.52 -5.67
N PHE A 152 -17.96 -18.76 -5.69
CA PHE A 152 -18.70 -19.53 -4.67
C PHE A 152 -18.37 -19.18 -3.21
N GLY A 153 -18.24 -17.88 -2.90
CA GLY A 153 -17.94 -17.44 -1.53
C GLY A 153 -16.48 -17.56 -1.11
N ALA A 154 -15.59 -17.97 -2.01
CA ALA A 154 -14.14 -17.87 -1.89
C ALA A 154 -13.57 -16.89 -2.92
N SER A 155 -12.29 -16.57 -2.76
CA SER A 155 -11.52 -15.82 -3.73
C SER A 155 -10.12 -16.40 -3.85
N ALA A 156 -9.57 -16.32 -5.05
CA ALA A 156 -8.19 -16.62 -5.32
C ALA A 156 -7.58 -15.46 -6.11
N GLY A 157 -6.27 -15.30 -6.05
CA GLY A 157 -5.62 -14.27 -6.83
C GLY A 157 -4.11 -14.39 -6.83
N TYR A 158 -3.50 -13.60 -7.70
CA TYR A 158 -2.06 -13.44 -7.77
C TYR A 158 -1.73 -11.97 -7.94
N GLY A 159 -0.69 -11.52 -7.24
CA GLY A 159 -0.24 -10.16 -7.31
C GLY A 159 0.76 -9.83 -6.23
N ASN A 160 1.20 -8.58 -6.17
CA ASN A 160 2.13 -8.08 -5.16
C ASN A 160 1.46 -7.12 -4.17
N TRP A 161 0.19 -7.34 -3.86
CA TRP A 161 -0.50 -6.50 -2.88
C TRP A 161 0.11 -6.65 -1.50
N ASN A 162 0.65 -5.56 -0.95
CA ASN A 162 1.10 -5.53 0.43
C ASN A 162 0.04 -6.03 1.39
N GLN A 163 0.48 -6.73 2.43
CA GLN A 163 -0.36 -7.29 3.48
C GLN A 163 0.04 -6.69 4.84
N TRP A 164 -0.93 -6.46 5.72
CA TRP A 164 -0.71 -6.08 7.11
C TRP A 164 -1.40 -7.09 8.01
N TRP A 165 -0.63 -7.96 8.67
CA TRP A 165 -1.17 -9.01 9.53
C TRP A 165 -0.76 -8.79 10.97
N GLY A 166 -1.46 -7.93 11.68
CA GLY A 166 -1.21 -7.69 13.09
C GLY A 166 -1.95 -6.45 13.59
N PRO A 167 -2.12 -6.31 14.91
CA PRO A 167 -2.78 -5.15 15.52
C PRO A 167 -1.85 -3.96 15.72
N GLY A 168 -0.54 -4.12 15.48
CA GLY A 168 0.42 -3.02 15.61
C GLY A 168 0.13 -1.94 14.58
N ILE A 169 0.40 -0.68 14.94
CA ILE A 169 0.16 0.50 14.10
C ILE A 169 1.42 0.86 13.30
N HIS A 170 2.58 0.80 13.93
CA HIS A 170 3.87 1.16 13.31
C HIS A 170 4.61 -0.03 12.68
N ASN A 171 4.27 -1.26 13.08
CA ASN A 171 4.81 -2.46 12.47
C ASN A 171 3.91 -3.65 12.82
N SER A 172 3.92 -4.67 11.97
CA SER A 172 3.40 -5.99 12.33
C SER A 172 4.59 -6.94 12.49
N LEU A 173 4.54 -7.78 13.53
CA LEU A 173 5.53 -8.82 13.77
C LEU A 173 5.53 -9.92 12.69
N VAL A 174 4.43 -10.07 11.94
CA VAL A 174 4.25 -11.17 10.98
C VAL A 174 4.37 -10.68 9.55
N LEU A 175 3.62 -9.64 9.15
CA LEU A 175 3.66 -9.05 7.81
C LEU A 175 3.32 -7.56 7.92
N SER A 176 4.28 -6.71 7.57
CA SER A 176 4.12 -5.25 7.49
C SER A 176 4.19 -4.76 6.04
N ASN A 177 4.00 -3.45 5.85
CA ASN A 177 3.99 -2.81 4.54
C ASN A 177 5.23 -1.92 4.31
N ASN A 178 6.29 -2.14 5.10
CA ASN A 178 7.53 -1.35 5.14
C ASN A 178 8.48 -1.70 3.98
N SER A 179 8.06 -2.59 3.08
CA SER A 179 8.81 -2.96 1.88
C SER A 179 7.86 -3.01 0.68
N LYS A 180 8.46 -3.10 -0.51
CA LYS A 180 7.71 -3.38 -1.73
C LYS A 180 7.01 -4.74 -1.58
N GLY A 181 5.78 -4.82 -2.04
CA GLY A 181 5.06 -6.08 -2.07
C GLY A 181 5.78 -7.11 -2.91
N PHE A 182 5.72 -8.36 -2.46
CA PHE A 182 6.23 -9.51 -3.19
C PHE A 182 5.07 -10.20 -3.92
N TYR A 183 5.34 -10.72 -5.11
CA TYR A 183 4.37 -11.51 -5.85
C TYR A 183 4.00 -12.78 -5.07
N HIS A 184 2.71 -13.02 -4.93
CA HIS A 184 2.17 -14.17 -4.23
C HIS A 184 0.84 -14.61 -4.82
N TYR A 185 0.60 -15.91 -4.73
CA TYR A 185 -0.71 -16.52 -4.93
C TYR A 185 -1.43 -16.57 -3.60
N TYR A 186 -2.74 -16.34 -3.57
CA TYR A 186 -3.53 -16.53 -2.37
C TYR A 186 -4.89 -17.17 -2.66
N ILE A 187 -5.44 -17.81 -1.64
CA ILE A 187 -6.82 -18.28 -1.57
C ILE A 187 -7.40 -17.79 -0.24
N SER A 188 -8.63 -17.28 -0.26
CA SER A 188 -9.29 -16.72 0.93
C SER A 188 -10.79 -16.93 0.87
N THR A 189 -11.43 -17.08 2.02
CA THR A 189 -12.89 -16.93 2.11
C THR A 189 -13.30 -15.49 1.82
N ASN A 190 -14.49 -15.28 1.24
CA ASN A 190 -15.04 -13.95 1.01
C ASN A 190 -15.65 -13.38 2.28
N GLY A 191 -14.79 -13.01 3.24
CA GLY A 191 -15.21 -12.58 4.58
C GLY A 191 -15.49 -13.78 5.48
N TYR A 192 -16.22 -13.53 6.58
CA TYR A 192 -16.67 -14.61 7.44
C TYR A 192 -17.70 -15.49 6.74
N LYS A 193 -17.57 -16.78 6.96
CA LYS A 193 -18.49 -17.83 6.52
C LYS A 193 -19.02 -18.55 7.73
N GLU A 194 -20.27 -18.95 7.64
CA GLU A 194 -20.89 -19.77 8.68
C GLU A 194 -20.38 -21.20 8.53
N LEU A 195 -19.83 -21.76 9.62
CA LEU A 195 -19.51 -23.19 9.69
C LEU A 195 -20.69 -23.94 10.32
N TYR A 196 -21.19 -23.44 11.45
CA TYR A 196 -22.32 -24.01 12.17
C TYR A 196 -22.93 -22.97 13.12
N LYS A 197 -24.20 -22.59 12.92
CA LYS A 197 -24.91 -21.59 13.73
C LYS A 197 -24.11 -20.29 13.81
N ASN A 198 -23.85 -19.77 15.01
CA ASN A 198 -23.11 -18.51 15.18
C ASN A 198 -21.59 -18.67 15.03
N PHE A 199 -21.09 -19.89 14.76
CA PHE A 199 -19.66 -20.09 14.54
C PHE A 199 -19.26 -19.64 13.13
N LEU A 200 -18.57 -18.50 13.09
CA LEU A 200 -18.09 -17.85 11.88
C LEU A 200 -16.60 -18.07 11.71
N TYR A 201 -16.15 -18.34 10.49
CA TYR A 201 -14.74 -18.54 10.18
C TYR A 201 -14.29 -17.71 8.98
N LYS A 202 -13.04 -17.27 9.00
CA LYS A 202 -12.36 -16.62 7.87
C LYS A 202 -10.98 -17.24 7.75
N VAL A 203 -10.65 -17.71 6.55
CA VAL A 203 -9.33 -18.29 6.25
C VAL A 203 -8.72 -17.57 5.07
N LYS A 204 -7.41 -17.31 5.16
CA LYS A 204 -6.60 -16.86 4.03
C LYS A 204 -5.29 -17.64 4.05
N PHE A 205 -4.92 -18.20 2.91
CA PHE A 205 -3.62 -18.80 2.66
C PHE A 205 -2.94 -18.04 1.53
N PHE A 206 -1.63 -17.83 1.61
CA PHE A 206 -0.85 -17.37 0.47
C PHE A 206 0.53 -18.00 0.43
N THR A 207 1.11 -18.06 -0.77
CA THR A 207 2.50 -18.43 -1.01
C THR A 207 3.16 -17.45 -1.98
N SER A 208 4.37 -17.01 -1.67
CA SER A 208 5.14 -16.09 -2.51
C SER A 208 5.81 -16.82 -3.68
N GLU A 209 6.13 -16.05 -4.71
CA GLU A 209 7.19 -16.43 -5.63
C GLU A 209 8.56 -16.40 -4.94
N GLY A 210 9.59 -16.91 -5.63
CA GLY A 210 10.95 -16.95 -5.11
C GLY A 210 11.56 -15.55 -5.04
N MET A 211 11.72 -15.02 -3.83
CA MET A 211 12.41 -13.77 -3.54
C MET A 211 13.92 -14.02 -3.45
N ARG A 212 14.75 -13.16 -4.03
CA ARG A 212 16.22 -13.33 -4.00
C ARG A 212 16.86 -12.40 -2.99
N ASN A 213 17.79 -12.91 -2.19
CA ASN A 213 18.68 -12.05 -1.40
C ASN A 213 19.86 -11.52 -2.26
N ASN A 214 20.73 -10.72 -1.63
CA ASN A 214 21.93 -10.16 -2.28
C ASN A 214 22.93 -11.22 -2.77
N LEU A 215 22.85 -12.46 -2.27
CA LEU A 215 23.66 -13.60 -2.69
C LEU A 215 22.98 -14.44 -3.79
N GLY A 216 21.82 -14.00 -4.30
CA GLY A 216 21.05 -14.71 -5.32
C GLY A 216 20.28 -15.95 -4.81
N SER A 217 20.34 -16.24 -3.51
CA SER A 217 19.60 -17.36 -2.90
C SER A 217 18.10 -17.07 -2.90
N LYS A 218 17.29 -18.07 -3.26
CA LYS A 218 15.82 -17.94 -3.32
C LYS A 218 15.18 -18.28 -1.98
N TYR A 219 14.23 -17.46 -1.56
CA TYR A 219 13.40 -17.63 -0.38
C TYR A 219 11.93 -17.57 -0.78
N TYR A 220 11.12 -18.31 -0.05
CA TYR A 220 9.69 -18.39 -0.26
C TYR A 220 9.00 -18.15 1.08
N LEU A 221 7.86 -17.47 1.04
CA LEU A 221 7.01 -17.26 2.19
C LEU A 221 5.66 -17.91 1.93
N SER A 222 5.29 -18.86 2.77
CA SER A 222 3.93 -19.38 2.85
C SER A 222 3.34 -19.00 4.20
N SER A 223 2.09 -18.53 4.20
CA SER A 223 1.43 -18.12 5.44
C SER A 223 -0.07 -18.36 5.40
N SER A 224 -0.61 -18.71 6.55
CA SER A 224 -2.03 -18.99 6.77
C SER A 224 -2.56 -18.11 7.89
N PHE A 225 -3.69 -17.48 7.64
CA PHE A 225 -4.45 -16.70 8.61
C PHE A 225 -5.79 -17.38 8.86
N PHE A 226 -6.08 -17.66 10.13
CA PHE A 226 -7.34 -18.25 10.58
C PHE A 226 -7.94 -17.33 11.64
N ASP A 227 -9.21 -16.99 11.46
CA ASP A 227 -9.96 -16.10 12.35
C ASP A 227 -11.36 -16.68 12.56
N PHE A 228 -11.67 -16.96 13.82
CA PHE A 228 -12.91 -17.60 14.25
C PHE A 228 -13.68 -16.65 15.18
N LYS A 229 -15.00 -16.59 15.01
CA LYS A 229 -15.92 -15.84 15.86
C LYS A 229 -17.07 -16.73 16.29
N ILE A 230 -17.56 -16.50 17.50
CA ILE A 230 -18.72 -17.16 18.11
C ILE A 230 -19.77 -16.08 18.38
#